data_AF-A0A959ZY17-F1
#
_entry.id   AF-A0A959ZY17-F1
#
_cell.length_a   1.000
_cell.length_b   1.000
_cell.length_c   1.000
_cell.angle_alpha   90.00
_cell.angle_beta   90.00
_cell.angle_gamma   90.00
#
_symmetry.space_group_name_H-M   'P 1'
#
loop_
_entity.id
_entity.type
_entity.pdbx_description
1 polymer ?
#
loop_
_entity_poly.entity_id
_entity_poly.type
_entity_poly.pdbx_seq_one_letter_code
_entity_poly.pdbx_strand_id
1 'polypeptide(L)'
;MAIYLSFRPVQPFAKIETEELADPAGVRLVRGDGQVVGIHLAENKQVLLLPRLIDEYELPEDLVWMRLRGDDDVLLGRRGLHTGNKPR
;
A
#
# COMPACT_ATOMS: atom_id res chain seq x y z
N MET A 1 12.17 -1.13 -8.86
CA MET A 1 10.71 -1.29 -8.90
C MET A 1 10.20 -0.75 -7.59
N ALA A 2 9.20 0.14 -7.65
CA ALA A 2 8.62 0.78 -6.48
C ALA A 2 7.26 0.16 -6.18
N ILE A 3 6.91 0.03 -4.91
CA ILE A 3 5.63 -0.52 -4.45
C ILE A 3 4.81 0.62 -3.85
N TYR A 4 3.57 0.74 -4.31
CA TYR A 4 2.62 1.71 -3.76
C TYR A 4 1.47 1.00 -3.08
N LEU A 5 1.36 1.21 -1.77
CA LEU A 5 0.30 0.63 -0.94
C LEU A 5 -0.66 1.76 -0.54
N SER A 6 -1.91 1.68 -0.99
CA SER A 6 -3.00 2.49 -0.46
C SER A 6 -3.95 1.58 0.30
N PHE A 7 -4.17 1.89 1.57
CA PHE A 7 -4.96 1.05 2.49
C PHE A 7 -6.15 1.78 3.10
N ARG A 8 -6.35 3.09 2.82
CA ARG A 8 -7.56 3.82 3.21
C ARG A 8 -8.10 4.66 2.05
N PRO A 9 -9.44 4.73 1.89
CA PRO A 9 -10.04 5.67 0.96
C PRO A 9 -9.82 7.11 1.46
N VAL A 10 -9.49 8.00 0.55
CA VAL A 10 -9.28 9.43 0.82
C VAL A 10 -10.40 10.21 0.12
N GLN A 11 -11.00 11.16 0.83
CA GLN A 11 -12.01 12.02 0.22
C GLN A 11 -11.36 12.86 -0.91
N PRO A 12 -12.06 13.16 -2.01
CA PRO A 12 -11.45 13.86 -3.16
C PRO A 12 -10.86 15.24 -2.84
N PHE A 13 -11.31 15.86 -1.75
CA PHE A 13 -10.90 17.20 -1.31
C PHE A 13 -10.04 17.18 -0.05
N ALA A 14 -9.70 16.00 0.45
CA ALA A 14 -8.82 15.83 1.60
C ALA A 14 -7.44 16.39 1.28
N LYS A 15 -6.81 17.03 2.25
CA LYS A 15 -5.43 17.50 2.08
C LYS A 15 -4.51 16.28 2.08
N ILE A 16 -3.82 16.06 0.96
CA ILE A 16 -2.84 14.98 0.81
C ILE A 16 -1.45 15.55 1.03
N GLU A 17 -0.72 14.96 1.96
CA GLU A 17 0.67 15.28 2.26
C GLU A 17 1.52 14.03 2.09
N THR A 18 2.77 14.20 1.66
CA THR A 18 3.73 13.11 1.54
C THR A 18 4.96 13.45 2.36
N GLU A 19 5.33 12.52 3.23
CA GLU A 19 6.45 12.64 4.16
C GLU A 19 7.48 11.58 3.79
N GLU A 20 8.72 11.99 3.48
CA GLU A 20 9.81 11.05 3.25
C GLU A 20 10.53 10.74 4.56
N LEU A 21 10.70 9.45 4.86
CA LEU A 21 11.39 9.01 6.04
C LEU A 21 12.90 9.15 5.85
N ALA A 22 13.56 9.76 6.82
CA ALA A 22 15.01 9.92 6.82
C ALA A 22 15.73 8.56 6.95
N ASP A 23 15.17 7.66 7.76
CA ASP A 23 15.59 6.27 7.90
C ASP A 23 14.35 5.40 8.13
N PRO A 24 14.02 4.45 7.23
CA PRO A 24 14.77 4.05 6.04
C PRO A 24 14.59 4.99 4.83
N ALA A 25 15.71 5.38 4.21
CA ALA A 25 15.72 6.25 3.05
C ALA A 25 14.90 5.64 1.88
N GLY A 26 14.14 6.49 1.19
CA GLY A 26 13.30 6.09 0.05
C GLY A 26 11.95 5.48 0.42
N VAL A 27 11.59 5.44 1.71
CA VAL A 27 10.21 5.18 2.15
C VAL A 27 9.47 6.51 2.30
N ARG A 28 8.27 6.60 1.72
CA ARG A 28 7.40 7.77 1.89
C ARG A 28 6.06 7.36 2.47
N LEU A 29 5.61 8.10 3.49
CA LEU A 29 4.27 8.00 4.04
C LEU A 29 3.36 8.99 3.32
N VAL A 30 2.18 8.53 2.92
CA VAL A 30 1.14 9.40 2.37
C VAL A 30 0.11 9.61 3.46
N ARG A 31 -0.14 10.87 3.82
CA ARG A 31 -1.14 11.27 4.80
C ARG A 31 -2.31 11.96 4.11
N GLY A 32 -3.52 11.59 4.48
CA GLY A 32 -4.77 12.25 4.08
C GLY A 32 -5.56 12.61 5.34
N ASP A 33 -5.94 13.88 5.47
CA ASP A 33 -6.67 14.40 6.65
C ASP A 33 -6.00 14.05 7.99
N GLY A 34 -4.67 14.13 8.03
CA GLY A 34 -3.86 13.87 9.23
C GLY A 34 -3.60 12.39 9.54
N GLN A 35 -4.22 11.46 8.80
CA GLN A 35 -4.02 10.02 8.96
C GLN A 35 -3.12 9.47 7.86
N VAL A 36 -2.33 8.43 8.16
CA VAL A 36 -1.60 7.71 7.11
C VAL A 36 -2.60 6.88 6.29
N VAL A 37 -2.58 7.08 4.97
CA VAL A 37 -3.52 6.49 4.00
C VAL A 37 -2.81 5.61 2.97
N GLY A 38 -1.49 5.75 2.87
CA GLY A 38 -0.65 4.92 2.02
C GLY A 38 0.83 4.99 2.37
N ILE A 39 1.58 4.06 1.79
CA ILE A 39 3.05 4.00 1.85
C ILE A 39 3.58 3.79 0.43
N HIS A 40 4.65 4.49 0.10
CA HIS A 40 5.45 4.25 -1.08
C HIS A 40 6.82 3.71 -0.68
N LEU A 41 7.17 2.54 -1.21
CA LEU A 41 8.48 1.90 -1.04
C LEU A 41 9.24 2.02 -2.35
N ALA A 42 10.37 2.74 -2.35
CA ALA A 42 11.22 2.90 -3.53
C ALA A 42 11.86 1.58 -4.00
N GLU A 43 12.10 0.64 -3.09
CA GLU A 43 12.71 -0.65 -3.38
C GLU A 43 11.90 -1.81 -2.79
N ASN A 44 11.75 -2.90 -3.54
CA ASN A 44 11.02 -4.10 -3.08
C ASN A 44 11.55 -4.66 -1.74
N LYS A 45 12.86 -4.57 -1.49
CA LYS A 45 13.46 -5.06 -0.23
C LYS A 45 12.95 -4.32 1.01
N GLN A 46 12.40 -3.11 0.85
CA GLN A 46 11.84 -2.32 1.95
C GLN A 46 10.51 -2.89 2.47
N VAL A 47 9.92 -3.88 1.80
CA VAL A 47 8.79 -4.66 2.34
C VAL A 47 9.13 -5.30 3.69
N LEU A 48 10.40 -5.65 3.91
CA LEU A 48 10.88 -6.19 5.18
C LEU A 48 10.77 -5.19 6.35
N LEU A 49 10.61 -3.90 6.06
CA LEU A 49 10.44 -2.84 7.04
C LEU A 49 8.97 -2.63 7.42
N LEU A 50 8.03 -3.21 6.66
CA LEU A 50 6.60 -3.03 6.91
C LEU A 50 6.15 -3.41 8.32
N PRO A 51 6.61 -4.52 8.95
CA PRO A 51 6.20 -4.81 10.33
C PRO A 51 6.51 -3.66 11.29
N ARG A 52 7.73 -3.10 11.20
CA ARG A 52 8.14 -1.95 12.01
C ARG A 52 7.31 -0.71 11.71
N LEU A 53 7.05 -0.42 10.43
CA LEU A 53 6.26 0.75 10.02
C LEU A 53 4.78 0.61 10.42
N ILE A 54 4.24 -0.61 10.43
CA ILE A 54 2.90 -0.91 10.89
C ILE A 54 2.77 -0.56 12.38
N ASP A 55 3.75 -0.97 13.18
CA ASP A 55 3.77 -0.69 14.62
C ASP A 55 4.00 0.80 14.91
N GLU A 56 5.00 1.44 14.27
CA GLU A 56 5.36 2.84 14.53
C GLU A 56 4.29 3.84 14.11
N TYR A 57 3.54 3.54 13.04
CA TYR A 57 2.55 4.45 12.47
C TYR A 57 1.11 3.95 12.64
N GLU A 58 0.89 2.93 13.48
CA GLU A 58 -0.41 2.34 13.79
C GLU A 58 -1.23 2.02 12.53
N LEU A 59 -0.56 1.41 11.54
CA LEU A 59 -1.18 1.12 10.25
C LEU A 59 -2.08 -0.11 10.35
N PRO A 60 -3.14 -0.18 9.54
CA PRO A 60 -4.01 -1.35 9.54
C PRO A 60 -3.28 -2.55 8.91
N GLU A 61 -2.64 -3.38 9.74
CA GLU A 61 -1.83 -4.54 9.34
C GLU A 61 -2.50 -5.41 8.27
N ASP A 62 -3.74 -5.84 8.52
CA ASP A 62 -4.49 -6.69 7.61
C ASP A 62 -4.64 -6.06 6.21
N LEU A 63 -4.90 -4.75 6.15
CA LEU A 63 -5.08 -4.04 4.89
C LEU A 63 -3.74 -3.83 4.17
N VAL A 64 -2.67 -3.57 4.90
CA VAL A 64 -1.31 -3.43 4.36
C VAL A 64 -0.89 -4.73 3.67
N TRP A 65 -1.01 -5.87 4.37
CA TRP A 65 -0.64 -7.16 3.81
C TRP A 65 -1.57 -7.62 2.69
N MET A 66 -2.89 -7.38 2.81
CA MET A 66 -3.84 -7.66 1.74
C MET A 66 -3.49 -6.89 0.47
N ARG A 67 -3.14 -5.60 0.60
CA ARG A 67 -2.82 -4.76 -0.55
C ARG A 67 -1.50 -5.15 -1.20
N LEU A 68 -0.51 -5.54 -0.40
CA LEU A 68 0.77 -6.04 -0.89
C LEU A 68 0.59 -7.34 -1.69
N ARG A 69 -0.16 -8.31 -1.14
CA ARG A 69 -0.48 -9.57 -1.84
C ARG A 69 -1.31 -9.33 -3.10
N GLY A 70 -2.25 -8.39 -3.05
CA GLY A 70 -3.06 -8.01 -4.21
C GLY A 70 -2.22 -7.40 -5.33
N ASP A 71 -1.18 -6.62 -4.99
CA ASP A 71 -0.22 -6.10 -5.98
C ASP A 71 0.63 -7.23 -6.56
N ASP A 72 1.13 -8.15 -5.72
CA ASP A 72 1.82 -9.37 -6.17
C ASP A 72 0.93 -10.26 -7.07
N ASP A 73 -0.34 -10.48 -6.74
CA ASP A 73 -1.26 -11.27 -7.56
C ASP A 73 -1.58 -10.59 -8.91
N VAL A 74 -1.60 -9.25 -8.95
CA VAL A 74 -1.74 -8.45 -10.18
C VAL A 74 -0.46 -8.51 -11.01
N LEU A 75 0.72 -8.46 -10.38
CA LEU A 75 2.03 -8.51 -11.03
C LEU A 75 2.42 -9.92 -11.52
N LEU A 76 2.00 -10.97 -10.80
CA LEU A 76 2.24 -12.38 -11.14
C LEU A 76 1.24 -12.94 -12.16
N GLY A 77 0.35 -12.10 -12.71
CA GLY A 77 -0.53 -12.52 -13.79
C GLY A 77 -1.56 -13.58 -13.38
N ARG A 78 -2.02 -13.59 -12.12
CA ARG A 78 -3.25 -14.33 -11.72
C ARG A 78 -4.51 -13.61 -12.21
N ARG A 79 -4.48 -13.16 -13.46
CA ARG A 79 -5.63 -12.70 -14.22
C ARG A 79 -6.24 -13.90 -14.94
N GLY A 80 -6.74 -14.86 -14.17
CA GLY A 80 -7.35 -16.06 -14.74
C GLY A 80 -7.94 -16.95 -13.66
N LEU A 81 -9.16 -16.62 -13.22
CA LEU A 81 -10.18 -17.58 -12.73
C LEU A 81 -11.52 -16.92 -12.35
N HIS A 82 -11.66 -15.60 -12.46
CA HIS A 82 -12.98 -14.94 -12.40
C HIS A 82 -13.41 -14.43 -13.77
N THR A 83 -13.63 -15.33 -14.72
CA THR A 83 -14.51 -15.09 -15.87
C THR A 83 -15.13 -16.41 -16.29
N GLY A 84 -16.35 -16.65 -15.82
CA GLY A 84 -17.08 -17.88 -16.12
C GLY A 84 -18.48 -17.94 -15.56
N ASN A 85 -19.20 -16.81 -15.49
CA ASN A 85 -20.66 -16.87 -15.36
C ASN A 85 -21.31 -15.85 -16.31
N LYS A 86 -21.47 -16.25 -17.57
CA LYS A 86 -22.48 -15.64 -18.45
C LYS A 86 -23.72 -16.52 -18.33
N PRO A 87 -24.85 -16.02 -17.83
CA PRO A 87 -26.12 -16.71 -18.01
C PRO A 87 -26.51 -16.59 -19.49
N ARG A 88 -26.78 -17.73 -20.12
CA ARG A 88 -27.67 -17.81 -21.29
C ARG A 88 -28.93 -18.52 -20.84
#